data_AF-A0A9P6GWG7-F1
#
_entry.id   AF-A0A9P6GWG7-F1
#
_cell.length_a   1.000
_cell.length_b   1.000
_cell.length_c   1.000
_cell.angle_alpha   90.00
_cell.angle_beta   90.00
_cell.angle_gamma   90.00
#
_symmetry.space_group_name_H-M   'P 1'
#
loop_
_entity.id
_entity.type
_entity.pdbx_description
1 polymer ?
#
loop_
_entity_poly.entity_id
_entity_poly.type
_entity_poly.pdbx_seq_one_letter_code
_entity_poly.pdbx_strand_id
1 'polypeptide(L)'
;MEHNLSRNRFMMGCNGTAVQVDETAICRGRIIRDPTSSYDNIPNVTWLVGVIEETPEQRVILKIVPDRTIDALKSFIEAVIIPETLFKTDGVPSYPRVIREIGCINSVVNHSREYVNDVGDHTNLIENLWKYLNT
;
A
#
# COMPACT_ATOMS: atom_id res chain seq x y z
N MET A 1 23.12 20.85 15.88
CA MET A 1 21.72 20.99 16.32
C MET A 1 21.16 19.59 16.40
N GLU A 2 21.05 19.05 17.60
CA GLU A 2 20.38 17.77 17.85
C GLU A 2 18.87 17.98 17.79
N HIS A 3 18.18 17.11 17.06
CA HIS A 3 16.86 16.66 17.44
C HIS A 3 16.89 15.13 17.49
N ASN A 4 16.86 14.64 18.73
CA ASN A 4 16.38 13.31 19.09
C ASN A 4 15.04 13.03 18.42
N LEU A 5 14.88 11.82 17.90
CA LEU A 5 13.69 10.98 18.11
C LEU A 5 14.15 9.57 17.79
N SER A 6 13.99 8.66 18.75
CA SER A 6 14.03 7.22 18.51
C SER A 6 13.22 6.95 17.24
N ARG A 7 13.89 6.59 16.12
CA ARG A 7 13.19 6.18 14.91
C ARG A 7 12.17 5.13 15.33
N ASN A 8 10.89 5.45 15.11
CA ASN A 8 9.78 4.61 15.48
C ASN A 8 10.08 3.24 14.84
N ARG A 9 10.32 2.18 15.65
CA ARG A 9 10.83 0.87 15.17
C ARG A 9 9.90 0.18 14.15
N PHE A 10 8.76 0.79 13.88
CA PHE A 10 7.69 0.30 13.02
C PHE A 10 7.63 1.00 11.65
N MET A 11 8.46 2.02 11.39
CA MET A 11 8.51 2.60 10.05
C MET A 11 9.24 1.69 9.06
N MET A 12 8.72 1.64 7.85
CA MET A 12 9.25 0.87 6.73
C MET A 12 9.76 1.80 5.63
N GLY A 13 10.65 1.27 4.81
CA GLY A 13 11.25 2.01 3.72
C GLY A 13 12.33 2.98 4.18
N CYS A 14 13.10 3.45 3.20
CA CYS A 14 14.04 4.56 3.25
C CYS A 14 14.51 4.82 1.80
N ASN A 15 15.37 5.82 1.61
CA ASN A 15 16.00 6.02 0.31
C ASN A 15 16.74 4.76 -0.16
N GLY A 16 16.44 4.31 -1.38
CA GLY A 16 17.01 3.11 -1.99
C GLY A 16 16.26 1.81 -1.67
N THR A 17 15.17 1.84 -0.92
CA THR A 17 14.29 0.68 -0.72
C THR A 17 12.93 0.89 -1.35
N ALA A 18 12.24 -0.23 -1.61
CA ALA A 18 10.92 -0.25 -2.21
C ALA A 18 9.90 -0.90 -1.28
N VAL A 19 8.66 -0.47 -1.42
CA VAL A 19 7.48 -1.06 -0.78
C VAL A 19 6.40 -1.27 -1.84
N GLN A 20 5.65 -2.36 -1.72
CA GLN A 20 4.42 -2.54 -2.49
C GLN A 20 3.24 -2.18 -1.60
N VAL A 21 2.31 -1.39 -2.15
CA VAL A 21 1.13 -0.91 -1.44
C VAL A 21 -0.10 -1.23 -2.27
N ASP A 22 -1.12 -1.78 -1.60
CA ASP A 22 -2.39 -2.12 -2.22
C ASP A 22 -3.49 -2.16 -1.15
N GLU A 23 -4.74 -2.12 -1.58
CA GLU A 23 -5.91 -2.26 -0.74
C GLU A 23 -6.78 -3.46 -1.13
N THR A 24 -7.40 -4.07 -0.13
CA THR A 24 -8.46 -5.05 -0.35
C THR A 24 -9.67 -4.76 0.52
N ALA A 25 -10.82 -5.34 0.19
CA ALA A 25 -12.06 -5.17 0.94
C ALA A 25 -12.37 -6.43 1.72
N ILE A 26 -12.80 -6.28 2.97
CA ILE A 26 -13.34 -7.35 3.80
C ILE A 26 -14.85 -7.15 3.87
N CYS A 27 -15.61 -8.18 3.52
CA CYS A 27 -17.06 -8.19 3.67
C CYS A 27 -17.52 -9.54 4.20
N ARG A 28 -18.42 -9.54 5.20
CA ARG A 28 -18.99 -10.78 5.79
C ARG A 28 -17.92 -11.79 6.23
N GLY A 29 -16.82 -11.29 6.81
CA GLY A 29 -15.70 -12.11 7.29
C GLY A 29 -14.82 -12.73 6.20
N ARG A 30 -14.89 -12.24 4.96
CA ARG A 30 -14.07 -12.72 3.84
C ARG A 30 -13.39 -11.57 3.12
N ILE A 31 -12.17 -11.81 2.65
CA ILE A 31 -11.48 -10.92 1.73
C ILE A 31 -12.10 -11.04 0.34
N ILE A 32 -12.45 -9.90 -0.23
CA ILE A 32 -12.98 -9.77 -1.57
C ILE A 32 -11.80 -9.76 -2.55
N ARG A 33 -11.86 -10.61 -3.57
CA ARG A 33 -10.91 -10.60 -4.68
C ARG A 33 -11.25 -9.45 -5.61
N ASP A 34 -10.21 -8.74 -6.06
CA ASP A 34 -10.30 -7.65 -7.04
C ASP A 34 -11.41 -6.63 -6.68
N PRO A 35 -11.38 -6.08 -5.45
CA PRO A 35 -12.41 -5.14 -5.02
C PRO A 35 -12.32 -3.87 -5.86
N THR A 36 -13.46 -3.43 -6.38
CA THR A 36 -13.54 -2.19 -7.16
C THR A 36 -14.21 -1.08 -6.36
N SER A 37 -14.24 0.12 -6.94
CA SER A 37 -14.96 1.26 -6.37
C SER A 37 -16.44 1.03 -6.07
N SER A 38 -17.08 0.03 -6.68
CA SER A 38 -18.46 -0.31 -6.37
C SER A 38 -18.66 -0.80 -4.92
N TYR A 39 -17.60 -1.25 -4.25
CA TYR A 39 -17.66 -1.78 -2.89
C TYR A 39 -17.70 -0.68 -1.81
N ASP A 40 -17.38 0.58 -2.15
CA ASP A 40 -17.35 1.71 -1.21
C ASP A 40 -18.71 1.93 -0.51
N ASN A 41 -19.81 1.62 -1.19
CA ASN A 41 -21.16 1.87 -0.71
C ASN A 41 -21.87 0.62 -0.17
N ILE A 42 -21.18 -0.52 -0.10
CA ILE A 42 -21.79 -1.77 0.38
C ILE A 42 -21.79 -1.77 1.91
N PRO A 43 -22.95 -1.95 2.57
CA PRO A 43 -23.02 -2.04 4.02
C PRO A 43 -22.14 -3.17 4.57
N ASN A 44 -21.38 -2.88 5.63
CA ASN A 44 -20.44 -3.81 6.28
C ASN A 44 -19.24 -4.23 5.42
N VAL A 45 -18.88 -3.43 4.41
CA VAL A 45 -17.53 -3.48 3.82
C VAL A 45 -16.57 -2.69 4.70
N THR A 46 -15.42 -3.29 4.95
CA THR A 46 -14.28 -2.67 5.63
C THR A 46 -13.08 -2.74 4.71
N TRP A 47 -12.37 -1.64 4.53
CA TRP A 47 -11.16 -1.62 3.72
C TRP A 47 -9.94 -2.01 4.55
N LEU A 48 -9.05 -2.80 3.96
CA LEU A 48 -7.78 -3.23 4.51
C LEU A 48 -6.68 -2.74 3.57
N VAL A 49 -5.80 -1.88 4.06
CA VAL A 49 -4.62 -1.42 3.31
C VAL A 49 -3.41 -2.21 3.79
N GLY A 50 -2.62 -2.69 2.84
CA GLY A 50 -1.39 -3.41 3.11
C GLY A 50 -0.18 -2.71 2.54
N VAL A 51 0.92 -2.79 3.29
CA VAL A 51 2.24 -2.39 2.84
C VAL A 51 3.20 -3.53 3.11
N ILE A 52 3.96 -3.94 2.10
CA ILE A 52 5.02 -4.93 2.22
C ILE A 52 6.35 -4.34 1.74
N GLU A 53 7.37 -4.49 2.56
CA GLU A 53 8.73 -4.04 2.23
C GLU A 53 9.42 -5.05 1.30
N GLU A 54 10.04 -4.55 0.22
CA GLU A 54 10.81 -5.38 -0.72
C GLU A 54 12.21 -5.70 -0.18
N THR A 55 12.26 -6.32 0.99
CA THR A 55 13.49 -6.84 1.61
C THR A 55 13.37 -8.36 1.81
N PRO A 56 14.48 -9.07 2.09
CA PRO A 56 14.43 -10.49 2.42
C PRO A 56 13.52 -10.83 3.60
N GLU A 57 13.38 -9.93 4.57
CA GLU A 57 12.52 -10.11 5.75
C GLU A 57 11.04 -9.89 5.45
N GLN A 58 10.71 -9.23 4.33
CA GLN A 58 9.35 -8.97 3.86
C GLN A 58 8.42 -8.48 4.98
N ARG A 59 8.82 -7.41 5.68
CA ARG A 59 7.99 -6.84 6.76
C ARG A 59 6.65 -6.37 6.18
N VAL A 60 5.57 -6.75 6.86
CA VAL A 60 4.20 -6.43 6.45
C VAL A 60 3.51 -5.60 7.52
N ILE A 61 2.83 -4.54 7.09
CA ILE A 61 1.88 -3.79 7.91
C ILE A 61 0.52 -3.83 7.23
N LEU A 62 -0.49 -4.26 7.99
CA LEU A 62 -1.89 -4.26 7.58
C LEU A 62 -2.69 -3.32 8.47
N LYS A 63 -3.51 -2.47 7.86
CA LYS A 63 -4.36 -1.53 8.59
C LYS A 63 -5.77 -1.55 8.04
N ILE A 64 -6.73 -1.80 8.92
CA ILE A 64 -8.13 -1.52 8.65
C ILE A 64 -8.32 0.00 8.60
N VAL A 65 -8.87 0.49 7.50
CA VAL A 65 -9.22 1.89 7.27
C VAL A 65 -10.74 2.01 7.07
N PRO A 66 -11.36 3.12 7.50
CA PRO A 66 -12.81 3.31 7.37
C PRO A 66 -13.25 3.41 5.90
N ASP A 67 -12.39 3.99 5.06
CA ASP A 67 -12.58 4.16 3.63
C ASP A 67 -11.20 4.27 2.93
N ARG A 68 -11.21 4.31 1.60
CA ARG A 68 -10.01 4.50 0.76
C ARG A 68 -9.86 5.93 0.25
N THR A 69 -10.38 6.90 0.99
CA THR A 69 -10.16 8.32 0.66
C THR A 69 -8.69 8.66 0.73
N ILE A 70 -8.29 9.69 -0.01
CA ILE A 70 -6.91 10.20 -0.01
C ILE A 70 -6.45 10.51 1.43
N ASP A 71 -7.31 11.09 2.26
CA ASP A 71 -6.96 11.47 3.62
C ASP A 71 -6.75 10.26 4.53
N ALA A 72 -7.60 9.24 4.43
CA ALA A 72 -7.45 7.99 5.18
C ALA A 72 -6.18 7.23 4.79
N LEU A 73 -5.91 7.10 3.49
CA LEU A 73 -4.70 6.47 2.97
C LEU A 73 -3.44 7.24 3.38
N LYS A 74 -3.46 8.56 3.23
CA LYS A 74 -2.35 9.43 3.61
C LYS A 74 -2.02 9.33 5.09
N SER A 75 -3.02 9.45 5.96
CA SER A 75 -2.83 9.38 7.41
C SER A 75 -2.20 8.04 7.83
N PHE A 76 -2.60 6.95 7.19
CA PHE A 76 -1.98 5.64 7.43
C PHE A 76 -0.53 5.59 6.91
N ILE A 77 -0.30 5.97 5.66
CA ILE A 77 1.01 5.84 5.00
C ILE A 77 2.06 6.73 5.67
N GLU A 78 1.72 7.98 6.03
CA GLU A 78 2.61 8.90 6.76
C GLU A 78 3.07 8.34 8.11
N ALA A 79 2.22 7.53 8.77
CA ALA A 79 2.55 6.94 10.06
C ALA A 79 3.50 5.75 9.96
N VAL A 80 3.62 5.12 8.79
CA VAL A 80 4.32 3.84 8.62
C VAL A 80 5.43 3.83 7.57
N ILE A 81 5.55 4.88 6.75
CA ILE A 81 6.57 4.95 5.69
C ILE A 81 7.50 6.15 5.86
N ILE A 82 8.79 5.92 5.65
CA ILE A 82 9.81 6.96 5.60
C ILE A 82 9.75 7.67 4.23
N PRO A 83 9.80 9.02 4.16
CA PRO A 83 9.93 9.75 2.90
C PRO A 83 11.09 9.25 2.03
N GLU A 84 11.03 9.55 0.73
CA GLU A 84 11.97 9.07 -0.31
C GLU A 84 11.94 7.56 -0.59
N THR A 85 11.03 6.80 0.04
CA THR A 85 10.81 5.39 -0.28
C THR A 85 10.17 5.24 -1.67
N LEU A 86 10.54 4.21 -2.41
CA LEU A 86 9.91 3.84 -3.68
C LEU A 86 8.61 3.05 -3.43
N PHE A 87 7.49 3.59 -3.88
CA PHE A 87 6.19 2.91 -3.84
C PHE A 87 5.94 2.22 -5.16
N LYS A 88 5.54 0.95 -5.09
CA LYS A 88 5.03 0.18 -6.22
C LYS A 88 3.55 -0.07 -6.01
N THR A 89 2.73 0.41 -6.94
CA THR A 89 1.26 0.33 -6.87
C THR A 89 0.69 -0.13 -8.21
N ASP A 90 -0.51 -0.70 -8.17
CA ASP A 90 -1.25 -1.19 -9.34
C ASP A 90 -2.00 -0.10 -10.13
N GLY A 91 -1.83 1.17 -9.73
CA GLY A 91 -2.34 2.34 -10.46
C GLY A 91 -3.68 2.89 -9.99
N VAL A 92 -4.11 2.60 -8.75
CA VAL A 92 -5.31 3.24 -8.18
C VAL A 92 -5.15 4.79 -8.17
N PRO A 93 -6.16 5.56 -8.63
CA PRO A 93 -6.03 7.01 -8.83
C PRO A 93 -5.67 7.85 -7.59
N SER A 94 -5.89 7.34 -6.38
CA SER A 94 -5.59 8.05 -5.13
C SER A 94 -4.08 8.09 -4.83
N TYR A 95 -3.35 7.01 -5.14
CA TYR A 95 -1.94 6.85 -4.75
C TYR A 95 -1.01 7.93 -5.29
N PRO A 96 -1.06 8.35 -6.57
CA PRO A 96 -0.14 9.36 -7.09
C PRO A 96 -0.17 10.67 -6.28
N ARG A 97 -1.35 11.08 -5.80
CA ARG A 97 -1.48 12.27 -4.95
C ARG A 97 -0.94 12.02 -3.54
N VAL A 98 -1.29 10.90 -2.92
CA VAL A 98 -0.82 10.52 -1.58
C VAL A 98 0.71 10.45 -1.55
N ILE A 99 1.31 9.69 -2.46
CA ILE A 99 2.76 9.47 -2.53
C ILE A 99 3.52 10.79 -2.70
N ARG A 100 3.01 11.68 -3.58
CA ARG A 100 3.60 13.00 -3.78
C ARG A 100 3.54 13.88 -2.54
N GLU A 101 2.41 13.89 -1.83
CA GLU A 101 2.24 14.71 -0.62
C GLU A 101 3.13 14.25 0.55
N ILE A 102 3.49 12.97 0.60
CA ILE A 102 4.37 12.38 1.62
C ILE A 102 5.86 12.52 1.25
N GLY A 103 6.18 12.95 0.02
CA GLY A 103 7.55 13.07 -0.46
C GLY A 103 8.20 11.72 -0.82
N CYS A 104 7.40 10.78 -1.30
CA CYS A 104 7.87 9.47 -1.78
C CYS A 104 7.89 9.40 -3.31
N ILE A 105 8.50 8.33 -3.84
CA ILE A 105 8.63 8.11 -5.29
C ILE A 105 7.56 7.10 -5.71
N ASN A 106 6.88 7.35 -6.83
CA ASN A 106 5.85 6.44 -7.34
C ASN A 106 6.33 5.66 -8.56
N SER A 107 6.18 4.34 -8.52
CA SER A 107 6.30 3.42 -9.64
C SER A 107 4.95 2.72 -9.82
N VAL A 108 4.34 2.91 -10.99
CA VAL A 108 3.02 2.37 -11.30
C VAL A 108 3.16 1.17 -12.21
N VAL A 109 2.47 0.09 -11.87
CA VAL A 109 2.33 -1.12 -12.66
C VAL A 109 0.91 -1.18 -13.17
N ASN A 110 0.72 -0.96 -14.48
CA ASN A 110 -0.62 -0.93 -15.04
C ASN A 110 -1.04 -2.32 -15.51
N HIS A 111 -1.73 -3.06 -14.64
CA HIS A 111 -2.21 -4.43 -14.92
C HIS A 111 -3.23 -4.56 -16.06
N SER A 112 -3.81 -3.45 -16.53
CA SER A 112 -4.62 -3.49 -17.77
C SER A 112 -3.77 -3.63 -19.03
N ARG A 113 -2.45 -3.41 -18.92
CA ARG A 113 -1.48 -3.50 -20.01
C ARG A 113 -0.50 -4.64 -19.75
N GLU A 114 0.17 -4.62 -18.60
CA GLU A 114 1.35 -5.44 -18.32
C GLU A 114 1.44 -5.77 -16.81
N TYR A 115 1.99 -6.93 -16.48
CA TYR A 115 2.23 -7.37 -15.09
C TYR A 115 3.54 -6.85 -14.49
N VAL A 116 4.39 -6.27 -15.33
CA VAL A 116 5.69 -5.68 -15.00
C VAL A 116 5.80 -4.41 -15.81
N ASN A 117 6.23 -3.30 -15.23
CA ASN A 117 6.39 -2.04 -15.97
C ASN A 117 7.72 -1.97 -16.73
N ASP A 118 7.93 -0.89 -17.49
CA ASP A 118 9.12 -0.66 -18.33
C ASP A 118 10.47 -0.73 -17.59
N VAL A 119 10.48 -0.52 -16.27
CA VAL A 119 11.69 -0.56 -15.43
C VAL A 119 11.85 -1.87 -14.66
N GLY A 120 10.93 -2.83 -14.84
CA GLY A 120 10.99 -4.15 -14.22
C GLY A 120 10.25 -4.26 -12.88
N ASP A 121 9.50 -3.25 -12.46
CA ASP A 121 8.75 -3.27 -11.20
C ASP A 121 7.41 -4.03 -11.32
N HIS A 122 6.99 -4.63 -10.22
CA HIS A 122 5.75 -5.41 -10.10
C HIS A 122 5.12 -5.26 -8.70
N THR A 123 3.88 -5.74 -8.53
CA THR A 123 3.14 -5.76 -7.25
C THR A 123 2.87 -7.19 -6.72
N ASN A 124 3.68 -8.16 -7.16
CA ASN A 124 3.46 -9.58 -6.85
C ASN A 124 3.49 -9.95 -5.36
N LEU A 125 4.25 -9.24 -4.52
CA LEU A 125 4.37 -9.58 -3.09
C LEU A 125 3.07 -9.28 -2.36
N ILE A 126 2.50 -8.09 -2.58
CA ILE A 126 1.25 -7.69 -1.93
C ILE A 126 0.05 -8.48 -2.48
N GLU A 127 0.03 -8.77 -3.78
CA GLU A 127 -0.98 -9.63 -4.38
C GLU A 127 -0.95 -11.07 -3.83
N ASN A 128 0.26 -11.62 -3.62
CA ASN A 128 0.41 -12.94 -3.02
C ASN A 128 -0.02 -12.96 -1.56
N LEU A 129 0.23 -11.88 -0.80
CA LEU A 129 -0.27 -11.72 0.57
C LEU A 129 -1.80 -11.84 0.61
N TRP A 130 -2.52 -11.18 -0.31
CA TRP A 130 -3.98 -11.30 -0.39
C TRP A 130 -4.46 -12.72 -0.70
N LYS A 131 -3.73 -13.46 -1.54
CA LYS A 131 -4.04 -14.87 -1.80
C LYS A 131 -3.89 -15.72 -0.55
N TYR A 132 -2.86 -15.52 0.27
CA TYR A 132 -2.69 -16.24 1.54
C TYR A 132 -3.80 -15.94 2.55
N LEU A 133 -4.28 -14.70 2.61
CA LEU A 133 -5.32 -14.30 3.56
C LEU A 133 -6.74 -14.67 3.10
N ASN A 134 -6.91 -15.04 1.83
CA ASN A 134 -8.19 -15.44 1.24
C ASN A 134 -8.33 -16.96 1.08
N THR A 135 -7.65 -17.71 1.95
CA THR A 135 -7.68 -19.18 2.00
C THR A 135 -8.83 -19.69 2.86
#